data_AF-A0A4Q2E197-F1
#
_entry.id   AF-A0A4Q2E197-F1
#
_cell.length_a   1.000
_cell.length_b   1.000
_cell.length_c   1.000
_cell.angle_alpha   90.00
_cell.angle_beta   90.00
_cell.angle_gamma   90.00
#
_symmetry.space_group_name_H-M   'P 1'
#
loop_
_entity.id
_entity.type
_entity.pdbx_description
1 polymer ?
#
loop_
_entity_poly.entity_id
_entity_poly.type
_entity_poly.pdbx_seq_one_letter_code
_entity_poly.pdbx_strand_id
1 'polypeptide(L)'
;MNFRTDSQVTLTNPEPTLELVLEKPASPLNTRLFVNGKPWFKVSTVDRDANITKITDLRINEVVATIRRRTFLSDKVKFPRRFGGKSVKKDDWMTEVKLSTGHNAWLVSSESGKFLWKWDSAQRLVLTPEDDTDQTLFFVKDEPPVLALCFKRSAEESLDEIIPGFIILEHRMKMDAKRMTIRDGMAAHHSLDFQNQPRLAWEAFYPEGSINPSAPIPGGFGFYLSGPPEFQQRLSVAKEAVFSYRMMLEKDWEWVKGGKLPGLFGGIDDLAYACSGGRKDDRCQCIGLRPMWRANGVGELYTYLPLNDTNATQQLKVPPLSVENNDYGFSVGRGAFNFKQAVGNWITVATRVRLNDIGVDNGEIEVWIDGCSVISIDGLALRSSAASVLRGMHFQTFFGGSSTDWASPKDQRAWFADVTGAIIA
;
A
#
# COMPACT_ATOMS: atom_id res chain seq x y z
N MET A 1 -28.29 35.13 23.25
CA MET A 1 -27.25 34.65 24.19
C MET A 1 -26.87 33.25 23.75
N ASN A 2 -25.65 32.85 23.42
CA ASN A 2 -24.35 33.49 23.36
C ASN A 2 -23.58 32.71 22.28
N PHE A 3 -23.06 33.43 21.28
CA PHE A 3 -21.94 32.94 20.48
C PHE A 3 -20.67 33.00 21.35
N ARG A 4 -20.01 31.86 21.56
CA ARG A 4 -18.59 31.72 21.94
C ARG A 4 -18.10 30.44 21.27
N THR A 5 -17.45 30.51 20.11
CA THR A 5 -15.98 30.64 19.95
C THR A 5 -15.22 29.45 20.54
N ASP A 6 -15.10 28.38 19.76
CA ASP A 6 -13.96 27.47 19.89
C ASP A 6 -12.93 27.83 18.81
N SER A 7 -11.89 28.51 19.29
CA SER A 7 -10.48 28.57 18.84
C SER A 7 -10.25 28.57 17.32
N GLN A 8 -9.86 29.66 16.66
CA GLN A 8 -8.60 30.41 16.87
C GLN A 8 -7.42 29.59 17.42
N VAL A 9 -7.27 28.33 17.00
CA VAL A 9 -5.97 27.66 17.05
C VAL A 9 -5.12 28.25 15.93
N THR A 10 -4.39 29.30 16.31
CA THR A 10 -3.08 29.72 15.80
C THR A 10 -2.76 29.31 14.36
N LEU A 11 -2.98 30.24 13.42
CA LEU A 11 -2.24 30.32 12.15
C LEU A 11 -0.79 30.70 12.46
N THR A 12 -0.06 29.86 13.18
CA THR A 12 1.40 29.87 13.14
C THR A 12 1.79 29.12 11.88
N ASN A 13 2.67 29.71 11.05
CA ASN A 13 3.32 28.94 10.00
C ASN A 13 3.89 27.67 10.67
N PRO A 14 3.61 26.47 10.14
CA PRO A 14 4.14 25.25 10.73
C PRO A 14 5.65 25.42 10.84
N GLU A 15 6.21 25.13 12.02
CA GLU A 15 7.66 25.23 12.20
C GLU A 15 8.38 24.50 11.07
N PRO A 16 9.42 25.11 10.47
CA PRO A 16 10.15 24.50 9.38
C PRO A 16 10.71 23.17 9.86
N THR A 17 10.36 22.10 9.16
CA THR A 17 10.87 20.77 9.42
C THR A 17 12.34 20.70 9.05
N LEU A 18 13.13 20.03 9.88
CA LEU A 18 14.49 19.66 9.54
C LEU A 18 14.42 18.51 8.53
N GLU A 19 15.01 18.69 7.35
CA GLU A 19 15.05 17.66 6.29
C GLU A 19 16.44 17.04 6.17
N LEU A 20 16.51 15.72 6.37
CA LEU A 20 17.71 14.92 6.14
C LEU A 20 17.53 14.11 4.85
N VAL A 21 18.13 14.59 3.77
CA VAL A 21 18.05 13.98 2.43
C VAL A 21 19.05 12.82 2.33
N LEU A 22 18.60 11.64 1.89
CA LEU A 22 19.47 10.51 1.62
C LEU A 22 20.28 10.74 0.34
N GLU A 23 21.57 10.46 0.40
CA GLU A 23 22.45 10.41 -0.77
C GLU A 23 22.00 9.35 -1.80
N LYS A 24 21.58 8.20 -1.28
CA LYS A 24 21.15 7.04 -2.07
C LYS A 24 19.71 6.67 -1.69
N PRO A 25 18.71 7.20 -2.41
CA PRO A 25 17.29 6.90 -2.16
C PRO A 25 16.98 5.40 -2.22
N ALA A 26 17.67 4.69 -3.13
CA ALA A 26 17.50 3.25 -3.33
C ALA A 26 17.91 2.39 -2.13
N SER A 27 18.75 2.87 -1.21
CA SER A 27 19.25 2.07 -0.09
C SER A 27 19.42 2.90 1.20
N PRO A 28 18.79 2.49 2.32
CA PRO A 28 19.07 3.10 3.62
C PRO A 28 20.50 2.77 4.12
N LEU A 29 21.16 1.78 3.53
CA LEU A 29 22.52 1.35 3.90
C LEU A 29 23.59 1.98 3.00
N ASN A 30 24.79 2.18 3.55
CA ASN A 30 25.96 2.72 2.84
C ASN A 30 25.65 4.05 2.14
N THR A 31 25.01 4.95 2.88
CA THR A 31 24.48 6.24 2.44
C THR A 31 24.86 7.35 3.43
N ARG A 32 24.72 8.60 3.01
CA ARG A 32 24.85 9.78 3.87
C ARG A 32 23.51 10.51 3.94
N LEU A 33 23.25 11.14 5.08
CA LEU A 33 22.08 11.99 5.29
C LEU A 33 22.54 13.44 5.30
N PHE A 34 21.97 14.26 4.43
CA PHE A 34 22.36 15.64 4.20
C PHE A 34 21.31 16.62 4.72
N VAL A 35 21.76 17.66 5.41
CA VAL A 35 20.95 18.84 5.74
C VAL A 35 21.53 20.02 5.00
N ASN A 36 20.74 20.68 4.15
CA ASN A 36 21.18 21.83 3.34
C ASN A 36 22.50 21.57 2.60
N GLY A 37 22.62 20.38 1.98
CA GLY A 37 23.81 19.97 1.22
C GLY A 37 25.04 19.59 2.07
N LYS A 38 24.96 19.66 3.41
CA LYS A 38 26.03 19.23 4.31
C LYS A 38 25.74 17.86 4.93
N PRO A 39 26.67 16.90 4.90
CA PRO A 39 26.43 15.58 5.45
C PRO A 39 26.41 15.66 6.99
N TRP A 40 25.28 15.29 7.58
CA TRP A 40 25.09 15.25 9.04
C TRP A 40 25.31 13.86 9.59
N PHE A 41 24.84 12.82 8.88
CA PHE A 41 25.02 11.45 9.32
C PHE A 41 25.58 10.56 8.21
N LYS A 42 26.31 9.53 8.60
CA LYS A 42 26.79 8.46 7.73
C LYS A 42 26.26 7.12 8.24
N VAL A 43 25.63 6.37 7.35
CA VAL A 43 25.19 4.99 7.60
C VAL A 43 26.12 4.06 6.83
N SER A 44 26.88 3.21 7.51
CA SER A 44 27.85 2.30 6.89
C SER A 44 27.74 0.89 7.42
N THR A 45 27.70 -0.09 6.54
CA THR A 45 27.82 -1.51 6.88
C THR A 45 29.30 -1.88 6.98
N VAL A 46 29.66 -2.67 8.00
CA VAL A 46 31.07 -3.06 8.23
C VAL A 46 31.39 -4.37 7.52
N ASP A 47 30.39 -5.21 7.30
CA ASP A 47 30.51 -6.51 6.65
C ASP A 47 29.65 -6.59 5.38
N ARG A 48 29.96 -7.59 4.55
CA ARG A 48 29.35 -7.80 3.23
C ARG A 48 27.85 -8.10 3.31
N ASP A 49 27.42 -8.72 4.40
CA ASP A 49 26.03 -9.14 4.62
C ASP A 49 25.23 -8.08 5.40
N ALA A 50 25.82 -6.92 5.67
CA ALA A 50 25.23 -5.85 6.46
C ALA A 50 24.78 -6.28 7.88
N ASN A 51 25.42 -7.30 8.45
CA ASN A 51 25.17 -7.76 9.81
C ASN A 51 25.48 -6.68 10.85
N ILE A 52 26.40 -5.78 10.56
CA ILE A 52 26.79 -4.67 11.44
C ILE A 52 26.65 -3.38 10.65
N THR A 53 25.71 -2.53 11.06
CA THR A 53 25.55 -1.17 10.54
C THR A 53 25.88 -0.16 11.62
N LYS A 54 26.79 0.76 11.30
CA LYS A 54 27.13 1.90 12.15
C LYS A 54 26.45 3.16 11.60
N ILE A 55 25.89 3.95 12.50
CA ILE A 55 25.33 5.26 12.22
C ILE A 55 26.21 6.26 12.97
N THR A 56 26.87 7.14 12.22
CA THR A 56 27.83 8.13 12.73
C THR A 56 27.26 9.52 12.52
N ASP A 57 27.21 10.32 13.57
CA ASP A 57 26.97 11.75 13.46
C ASP A 57 28.28 12.43 13.07
N LEU A 58 28.32 12.98 11.86
CA LEU A 58 29.50 13.61 11.27
C LEU A 58 29.77 15.01 11.81
N ARG A 59 28.80 15.63 12.50
CA ARG A 59 28.96 16.96 13.12
C ARG A 59 29.90 16.89 14.32
N ILE A 60 29.80 15.80 15.07
CA ILE A 60 30.61 15.51 16.26
C ILE A 60 31.61 14.36 16.05
N ASN A 61 31.56 13.71 14.89
CA ASN A 61 32.38 12.57 14.52
C ASN A 61 32.29 11.38 15.50
N GLU A 62 31.07 11.08 15.97
CA GLU A 62 30.81 9.99 16.91
C GLU A 62 29.79 8.99 16.37
N VAL A 63 29.96 7.72 16.73
CA VAL A 63 28.96 6.67 16.46
C VAL A 63 27.79 6.88 17.42
N VAL A 64 26.60 7.14 16.87
CA VAL A 64 25.37 7.34 17.67
C VAL A 64 24.59 6.04 17.84
N ALA A 65 24.72 5.10 16.89
CA ALA A 65 24.13 3.78 17.01
C ALA A 65 24.91 2.72 16.25
N THR A 66 24.89 1.49 16.76
CA THR A 66 25.35 0.29 16.06
C THR A 66 24.23 -0.75 16.06
N ILE A 67 23.75 -1.10 14.88
CA ILE A 67 22.76 -2.15 14.64
C ILE A 67 23.52 -3.43 14.32
N ARG A 68 23.26 -4.49 15.08
CA ARG A 68 23.81 -5.83 14.87
C ARG A 68 22.68 -6.80 14.55
N ARG A 69 22.54 -7.13 13.28
CA ARG A 69 21.57 -8.09 12.76
C ARG A 69 22.02 -9.52 13.04
N ARG A 70 21.09 -10.40 13.36
CA ARG A 70 21.37 -11.80 13.72
C ARG A 70 20.38 -12.74 13.04
N THR A 71 20.88 -13.85 12.53
CA THR A 71 20.08 -14.81 11.76
C THR A 71 19.08 -15.60 12.61
N PHE A 72 19.46 -15.97 13.83
CA PHE A 72 18.70 -16.88 14.70
C PHE A 72 18.26 -16.26 16.04
N LEU A 73 18.63 -15.00 16.29
CA LEU A 73 18.34 -14.29 17.54
C LEU A 73 17.83 -12.90 17.20
N SER A 74 17.13 -12.26 18.13
CA SER A 74 16.73 -10.86 17.98
C SER A 74 17.96 -9.98 17.70
N ASP A 75 17.81 -9.07 16.74
CA ASP A 75 18.79 -8.04 16.44
C ASP A 75 19.13 -7.26 17.71
N LYS A 76 20.35 -6.75 17.79
CA LYS A 76 20.76 -5.88 18.90
C LYS A 76 21.08 -4.49 18.40
N VAL A 77 20.70 -3.49 19.18
CA VAL A 77 21.08 -2.10 18.92
C VAL A 77 21.89 -1.61 20.10
N LYS A 78 23.01 -0.93 19.83
CA LYS A 78 23.83 -0.25 20.84
C LYS A 78 23.78 1.23 20.58
N PHE A 79 23.34 2.00 21.57
CA PHE A 79 23.36 3.45 21.57
C PHE A 79 24.44 3.90 22.56
N PRO A 80 25.59 4.43 22.14
CA PRO A 80 26.67 4.76 23.08
C PRO A 80 26.28 5.76 24.16
N ARG A 81 25.31 6.64 23.89
CA ARG A 81 24.84 7.70 24.80
C ARG A 81 23.50 7.39 25.50
N ARG A 82 22.88 6.24 25.22
CA ARG A 82 21.59 5.81 25.81
C ARG A 82 21.73 4.44 26.45
N PHE A 83 20.80 4.06 27.32
CA PHE A 83 20.76 2.72 27.94
C PHE A 83 22.08 2.35 28.64
N GLY A 84 22.76 3.34 29.23
CA GLY A 84 24.08 3.19 29.85
C GLY A 84 25.18 2.68 28.89
N GLY A 85 25.03 2.90 27.59
CA GLY A 85 25.95 2.42 26.55
C GLY A 85 25.87 0.91 26.30
N LYS A 86 24.87 0.22 26.86
CA LYS A 86 24.69 -1.23 26.68
C LYS A 86 23.92 -1.54 25.40
N SER A 87 24.06 -2.77 24.92
CA SER A 87 23.26 -3.26 23.80
C SER A 87 21.89 -3.74 24.28
N VAL A 88 20.84 -3.22 23.68
CA VAL A 88 19.45 -3.64 23.88
C VAL A 88 19.01 -4.57 22.75
N LYS A 89 18.03 -5.46 23.01
CA LYS A 89 17.41 -6.22 21.92
C LYS A 89 16.48 -5.30 21.13
N LYS A 90 16.45 -5.46 19.81
CA LYS A 90 15.56 -4.70 18.93
C LYS A 90 14.10 -4.89 19.31
N ASP A 91 13.70 -6.11 19.70
CA ASP A 91 12.31 -6.39 20.07
C ASP A 91 11.92 -5.85 21.45
N ASP A 92 12.90 -5.58 22.32
CA ASP A 92 12.64 -4.95 23.63
C ASP A 92 12.60 -3.41 23.51
N TRP A 93 13.40 -2.85 22.60
CA TRP A 93 13.46 -1.40 22.34
C TRP A 93 12.38 -0.92 21.38
N MET A 94 12.12 -1.67 20.30
CA MET A 94 11.16 -1.35 19.26
C MET A 94 10.23 -2.56 19.05
N THR A 95 9.20 -2.60 19.89
CA THR A 95 8.23 -3.70 20.03
C THR A 95 7.17 -3.59 18.94
N GLU A 96 7.01 -4.66 18.16
CA GLU A 96 5.95 -4.73 17.16
C GLU A 96 4.58 -4.88 17.84
N VAL A 97 3.65 -4.01 17.46
CA VAL A 97 2.26 -4.00 17.97
C VAL A 97 1.30 -3.93 16.78
N LYS A 98 0.08 -4.42 16.98
CA LYS A 98 -0.98 -4.33 15.98
C LYS A 98 -1.95 -3.23 16.40
N LEU A 99 -2.13 -2.22 15.56
CA LEU A 99 -3.10 -1.17 15.82
C LEU A 99 -4.53 -1.71 15.73
N SER A 100 -5.50 -1.01 16.32
CA SER A 100 -6.93 -1.33 16.17
C SER A 100 -7.38 -1.36 14.70
N THR A 101 -6.65 -0.67 13.83
CA THR A 101 -6.82 -0.64 12.39
C THR A 101 -6.26 -1.87 11.67
N GLY A 102 -5.66 -2.83 12.39
CA GLY A 102 -5.03 -4.03 11.84
C GLY A 102 -3.61 -3.84 11.30
N HIS A 103 -3.15 -2.59 11.15
CA HIS A 103 -1.80 -2.28 10.68
C HIS A 103 -0.73 -2.59 11.73
N ASN A 104 0.43 -3.04 11.27
CA ASN A 104 1.61 -3.15 12.11
C ASN A 104 2.14 -1.75 12.46
N ALA A 105 2.51 -1.60 13.72
CA ALA A 105 3.19 -0.44 14.26
C ALA A 105 4.31 -0.90 15.19
N TRP A 106 5.19 0.02 15.58
CA TRP A 106 6.27 -0.30 16.51
C TRP A 106 6.36 0.72 17.63
N LEU A 107 6.16 0.25 18.85
CA LEU A 107 6.32 1.04 20.06
C LEU A 107 7.81 1.14 20.40
N VAL A 108 8.32 2.36 20.50
CA VAL A 108 9.71 2.65 20.86
C VAL A 108 9.79 2.98 22.34
N SER A 109 10.51 2.15 23.07
CA SER A 109 10.85 2.36 24.49
C SER A 109 12.17 3.14 24.57
N SER A 110 12.08 4.47 24.54
CA SER A 110 13.23 5.38 24.56
C SER A 110 13.37 6.08 25.93
N GLU A 111 14.60 6.43 26.30
CA GLU A 111 14.88 7.30 27.46
C GLU A 111 14.42 8.75 27.22
N SER A 112 14.18 9.14 25.96
CA SER A 112 13.76 10.48 25.54
C SER A 112 12.24 10.65 25.39
N GLY A 113 11.48 9.56 25.52
CA GLY A 113 10.03 9.56 25.35
C GLY A 113 9.51 8.23 24.84
N LYS A 114 8.20 8.10 24.75
CA LYS A 114 7.57 6.94 24.11
C LYS A 114 7.04 7.34 22.75
N PHE A 115 7.43 6.59 21.74
CA PHE A 115 7.09 6.91 20.36
C PHE A 115 6.44 5.71 19.68
N LEU A 116 5.65 5.98 18.65
CA LEU A 116 4.98 4.98 17.85
C LEU A 116 5.35 5.17 16.37
N TRP A 117 6.04 4.19 15.80
CA TRP A 117 6.19 4.07 14.36
C TRP A 117 4.92 3.47 13.76
N LYS A 118 4.36 4.10 12.73
CA LYS A 118 3.21 3.58 11.99
C LYS A 118 3.34 3.85 10.50
N TRP A 119 2.60 3.08 9.72
CA TRP A 119 2.39 3.37 8.31
C TRP A 119 1.38 4.50 8.15
N ASP A 120 1.63 5.38 7.19
CA ASP A 120 0.71 6.43 6.75
C ASP A 120 0.63 6.43 5.22
N SER A 121 -0.58 6.56 4.68
CA SER A 121 -0.77 6.43 3.22
C SER A 121 -0.31 7.65 2.42
N ALA A 122 -0.14 8.81 3.05
CA ALA A 122 0.38 10.02 2.41
C ALA A 122 1.88 10.18 2.63
N GLN A 123 2.38 9.80 3.82
CA GLN A 123 3.75 10.07 4.27
C GLN A 123 4.59 8.80 4.52
N ARG A 124 4.08 7.64 4.13
CA ARG A 124 4.75 6.33 4.16
C ARG A 124 5.04 5.82 5.58
N LEU A 125 6.14 6.28 6.18
CA LEU A 125 6.53 5.90 7.54
C LEU A 125 6.52 7.15 8.43
N VAL A 126 5.71 7.10 9.49
CA VAL A 126 5.48 8.21 10.41
C VAL A 126 5.84 7.81 11.84
N LEU A 127 6.43 8.73 12.59
CA LEU A 127 6.61 8.62 14.03
C LEU A 127 5.76 9.66 14.75
N THR A 128 5.03 9.22 15.77
CA THR A 128 4.25 10.06 16.67
C THR A 128 4.64 9.78 18.12
N PRO A 129 4.30 10.66 19.09
CA PRO A 129 4.17 10.25 20.48
C PRO A 129 3.22 9.05 20.62
N GLU A 130 3.42 8.22 21.65
CA GLU A 130 2.51 7.09 21.96
C GLU A 130 1.10 7.58 22.33
N ASP A 131 1.02 8.70 23.05
CA ASP A 131 -0.20 9.26 23.65
C ASP A 131 -0.91 10.30 22.78
N ASP A 132 -0.23 10.83 21.75
CA ASP A 132 -0.80 11.76 20.78
C ASP A 132 -0.44 11.33 19.36
N THR A 133 -1.29 10.50 18.75
CA THR A 133 -1.04 9.96 17.41
C THR A 133 -1.36 10.93 16.28
N ASP A 134 -1.91 12.11 16.59
CA ASP A 134 -2.18 13.17 15.62
C ASP A 134 -0.95 14.08 15.46
N GLN A 135 -0.10 14.15 16.48
CA GLN A 135 1.17 14.86 16.41
C GLN A 135 2.24 14.07 15.65
N THR A 136 2.52 14.48 14.41
CA THR A 136 3.64 13.92 13.62
C THR A 136 4.97 14.55 14.02
N LEU A 137 5.89 13.75 14.55
CA LEU A 137 7.25 14.15 14.90
C LEU A 137 8.24 13.89 13.76
N PHE A 138 8.00 12.81 13.02
CA PHE A 138 8.80 12.40 11.88
C PHE A 138 7.91 11.85 10.78
N PHE A 139 8.30 12.10 9.54
CA PHE A 139 7.76 11.38 8.40
C PHE A 139 8.77 11.24 7.27
N VAL A 140 8.50 10.33 6.34
CA VAL A 140 9.31 10.13 5.14
C VAL A 140 8.70 10.89 3.98
N LYS A 141 9.49 11.76 3.35
CA LYS A 141 9.16 12.38 2.08
C LYS A 141 9.79 11.56 0.96
N ASP A 142 8.95 10.88 0.18
CA ASP A 142 9.34 10.00 -0.92
C ASP A 142 8.87 10.60 -2.26
N GLU A 143 9.68 11.53 -2.80
CA GLU A 143 9.42 12.22 -4.06
C GLU A 143 10.58 11.92 -5.02
N PRO A 144 10.54 10.83 -5.80
CA PRO A 144 11.66 10.44 -6.65
C PRO A 144 12.21 11.61 -7.49
N PRO A 145 13.53 11.87 -7.46
CA PRO A 145 14.61 11.04 -6.90
C PRO A 145 14.95 11.33 -5.43
N VAL A 146 14.16 12.08 -4.69
CA VAL A 146 14.44 12.52 -3.32
C VAL A 146 13.74 11.59 -2.31
N LEU A 147 14.55 10.97 -1.45
CA LEU A 147 14.06 10.39 -0.20
C LEU A 147 14.62 11.22 0.96
N ALA A 148 13.73 11.84 1.73
CA ALA A 148 14.12 12.68 2.85
C ALA A 148 13.40 12.26 4.14
N LEU A 149 14.13 12.39 5.25
CA LEU A 149 13.62 12.21 6.59
C LEU A 149 13.26 13.59 7.15
N CYS A 150 11.98 13.84 7.39
CA CYS A 150 11.47 15.14 7.82
C CYS A 150 11.16 15.10 9.33
N PHE A 151 11.78 15.99 10.11
CA PHE A 151 11.67 16.04 11.57
C PHE A 151 11.09 17.35 12.05
N LYS A 152 10.26 17.30 13.10
CA LYS A 152 9.96 18.48 13.92
C LYS A 152 11.14 18.77 14.86
N ARG A 153 11.37 20.04 15.19
CA ARG A 153 12.44 20.46 16.11
C ARG A 153 12.37 19.75 17.47
N SER A 154 11.18 19.47 17.96
CA SER A 154 10.95 18.72 19.20
C SER A 154 11.57 17.31 19.21
N ALA A 155 11.86 16.73 18.04
CA ALA A 155 12.43 15.39 17.90
C ALA A 155 13.96 15.40 17.66
N GLU A 156 14.60 16.57 17.60
CA GLU A 156 16.02 16.67 17.24
C GLU A 156 16.95 16.00 18.26
N GLU A 157 16.57 16.02 19.55
CA GLU A 157 17.33 15.35 20.62
C GLU A 157 17.25 13.82 20.57
N SER A 158 16.28 13.28 19.84
CA SER A 158 16.02 11.84 19.72
C SER A 158 16.51 11.26 18.38
N LEU A 159 17.22 12.05 17.56
CA LEU A 159 17.73 11.59 16.25
C LEU A 159 18.61 10.35 16.34
N ASP A 160 19.33 10.19 17.45
CA ASP A 160 20.17 9.02 17.75
C ASP A 160 19.38 7.73 17.91
N GLU A 161 18.08 7.80 18.21
CA GLU A 161 17.16 6.66 18.27
C GLU A 161 16.23 6.57 17.05
N ILE A 162 15.76 7.71 16.52
CA ILE A 162 14.84 7.76 15.38
C ILE A 162 15.51 7.29 14.08
N ILE A 163 16.72 7.75 13.78
CA ILE A 163 17.43 7.36 12.55
C ILE A 163 17.68 5.85 12.53
N PRO A 164 18.21 5.20 13.59
CA PRO A 164 18.33 3.74 13.61
C PRO A 164 17.00 3.00 13.46
N GLY A 165 15.92 3.53 14.05
CA GLY A 165 14.57 2.98 13.89
C GLY A 165 14.15 2.94 12.42
N PHE A 166 14.27 4.09 11.74
CA PHE A 166 14.03 4.19 10.29
C PHE A 166 14.91 3.21 9.50
N ILE A 167 16.22 3.14 9.76
CA ILE A 167 17.14 2.25 9.03
C ILE A 167 16.76 0.78 9.20
N ILE A 168 16.28 0.37 10.38
CA ILE A 168 15.82 -1.01 10.63
C ILE A 168 14.53 -1.29 9.88
N LEU A 169 13.52 -0.42 10.00
CA LEU A 169 12.21 -0.60 9.37
C LEU A 169 12.35 -0.58 7.84
N GLU A 170 13.06 0.40 7.29
CA GLU A 170 13.28 0.52 5.85
C GLU A 170 14.04 -0.67 5.26
N HIS A 171 15.08 -1.15 5.97
CA HIS A 171 15.81 -2.33 5.55
C HIS A 171 14.94 -3.59 5.60
N ARG A 172 14.11 -3.75 6.64
CA ARG A 172 13.17 -4.87 6.77
C ARG A 172 12.16 -4.86 5.62
N MET A 173 11.52 -3.72 5.36
CA MET A 173 10.55 -3.56 4.27
C MET A 173 11.17 -3.91 2.91
N LYS A 174 12.39 -3.44 2.64
CA LYS A 174 13.12 -3.79 1.41
C LYS A 174 13.51 -5.26 1.34
N MET A 175 13.86 -5.87 2.47
CA MET A 175 14.17 -7.30 2.54
C MET A 175 12.93 -8.18 2.39
N ASP A 176 11.79 -7.77 2.91
CA ASP A 176 10.52 -8.45 2.75
C ASP A 176 10.05 -8.35 1.29
N ALA A 177 10.14 -7.17 0.67
CA ALA A 177 9.95 -7.00 -0.76
C ALA A 177 10.89 -7.90 -1.57
N LYS A 178 12.20 -7.92 -1.25
CA LYS A 178 13.17 -8.79 -1.92
C LYS A 178 12.90 -10.28 -1.68
N ARG A 179 12.45 -10.69 -0.50
CA ARG A 179 12.08 -12.08 -0.18
C ARG A 179 10.82 -12.51 -0.92
N MET A 180 9.86 -11.60 -1.09
CA MET A 180 8.71 -11.80 -1.98
C MET A 180 9.22 -11.97 -3.42
N THR A 181 10.09 -11.09 -3.91
CA THR A 181 10.72 -11.24 -5.23
C THR A 181 11.52 -12.54 -5.39
N ILE A 182 12.21 -13.03 -4.35
CA ILE A 182 12.97 -14.30 -4.39
C ILE A 182 12.04 -15.51 -4.28
N ARG A 183 10.95 -15.44 -3.52
CA ARG A 183 9.90 -16.49 -3.50
C ARG A 183 9.21 -16.60 -4.84
N ASP A 184 8.98 -15.46 -5.50
CA ASP A 184 8.53 -15.39 -6.89
C ASP A 184 9.67 -15.75 -7.88
N GLY A 185 10.92 -15.75 -7.40
CA GLY A 185 12.18 -15.79 -8.13
C GLY A 185 13.04 -17.05 -7.96
N MET A 186 12.42 -18.24 -7.90
CA MET A 186 13.03 -19.43 -8.55
C MET A 186 13.11 -19.27 -10.09
N ALA A 187 12.70 -18.11 -10.63
CA ALA A 187 13.15 -17.57 -11.89
C ALA A 187 14.01 -16.30 -11.69
N ALA A 188 15.30 -16.44 -11.98
CA ALA A 188 16.28 -15.42 -12.41
C ALA A 188 16.88 -14.42 -11.38
N HIS A 189 18.21 -14.45 -11.34
CA HIS A 189 19.12 -13.55 -10.64
C HIS A 189 19.31 -12.18 -11.34
N HIS A 190 19.41 -11.14 -10.50
CA HIS A 190 20.02 -9.81 -10.67
C HIS A 190 20.51 -9.31 -12.05
N SER A 191 19.82 -8.29 -12.57
CA SER A 191 20.40 -6.98 -12.94
C SER A 191 19.33 -5.89 -12.86
N LEU A 192 19.66 -4.72 -12.30
CA LEU A 192 18.74 -3.61 -12.07
C LEU A 192 18.54 -2.76 -13.34
N ASP A 193 17.28 -2.39 -13.56
CA ASP A 193 16.78 -1.12 -14.11
C ASP A 193 16.53 -0.90 -15.61
N PHE A 194 16.69 -1.87 -16.50
CA PHE A 194 16.05 -1.80 -17.84
C PHE A 194 15.45 -3.11 -18.36
N GLN A 195 15.82 -4.25 -17.78
CA GLN A 195 15.34 -5.56 -18.25
C GLN A 195 14.06 -6.07 -17.57
N ASN A 196 13.63 -5.45 -16.46
CA ASN A 196 12.48 -5.91 -15.70
C ASN A 196 11.18 -5.16 -16.01
N GLN A 197 11.18 -4.21 -16.96
CA GLN A 197 9.94 -3.61 -17.45
C GLN A 197 9.24 -4.58 -18.40
N PRO A 198 7.90 -4.61 -18.44
CA PRO A 198 7.20 -5.42 -19.41
C PRO A 198 7.62 -5.05 -20.83
N ARG A 199 7.98 -6.06 -21.63
CA ARG A 199 8.38 -5.85 -23.03
C ARG A 199 7.18 -5.58 -23.94
N LEU A 200 6.01 -6.08 -23.55
CA LEU A 200 4.72 -5.88 -24.20
C LEU A 200 3.69 -5.52 -23.14
N ALA A 201 2.75 -4.66 -23.51
CA ALA A 201 1.64 -4.26 -22.66
C ALA A 201 0.39 -4.04 -23.51
N TRP A 202 -0.78 -4.22 -22.91
CA TRP A 202 -2.03 -3.74 -23.45
C TRP A 202 -2.17 -2.25 -23.14
N GLU A 203 -2.34 -1.45 -24.18
CA GLU A 203 -2.63 -0.02 -24.04
C GLU A 203 -4.15 0.18 -23.88
N ALA A 204 -4.52 0.90 -22.83
CA ALA A 204 -5.82 1.51 -22.68
C ALA A 204 -5.73 2.97 -23.11
N PHE A 205 -6.46 3.34 -24.16
CA PHE A 205 -6.60 4.72 -24.61
C PHE A 205 -7.90 5.31 -24.11
N TYR A 206 -7.85 6.45 -23.44
CA TYR A 206 -9.00 7.20 -22.93
C TYR A 206 -9.10 8.51 -23.71
N PRO A 207 -9.97 8.60 -24.73
CA PRO A 207 -10.18 9.84 -25.45
C PRO A 207 -10.68 10.95 -24.51
N GLU A 208 -10.36 12.21 -24.82
CA GLU A 208 -11.00 13.36 -24.17
C GLU A 208 -12.54 13.20 -24.21
N GLY A 209 -13.20 13.46 -23.08
CA GLY A 209 -14.65 13.30 -22.93
C GLY A 209 -15.12 11.87 -22.64
N SER A 210 -14.24 10.87 -22.65
CA SER A 210 -14.63 9.48 -22.35
C SER A 210 -14.95 9.28 -20.85
N ILE A 211 -16.05 8.57 -20.58
CA ILE A 211 -16.51 8.23 -19.22
C ILE A 211 -16.57 6.70 -19.11
N ASN A 212 -17.78 6.13 -19.02
CA ASN A 212 -18.00 4.70 -18.89
C ASN A 212 -18.19 4.05 -20.28
N PRO A 213 -18.10 2.71 -20.37
CA PRO A 213 -18.18 2.00 -21.66
C PRO A 213 -19.51 2.18 -22.42
N SER A 214 -20.58 2.60 -21.74
CA SER A 214 -21.89 2.87 -22.34
C SER A 214 -22.08 4.34 -22.74
N ALA A 215 -21.11 5.21 -22.46
CA ALA A 215 -21.14 6.60 -22.89
C ALA A 215 -20.87 6.73 -24.41
N PRO A 216 -21.29 7.85 -25.05
CA PRO A 216 -21.07 8.06 -26.48
C PRO A 216 -19.60 8.01 -26.92
N ILE A 217 -18.68 8.38 -26.03
CA ILE A 217 -17.23 8.31 -26.23
C ILE A 217 -16.70 7.20 -25.30
N PRO A 218 -16.51 5.97 -25.80
CA PRO A 218 -15.91 4.91 -25.02
C PRO A 218 -14.41 5.18 -24.81
N GLY A 219 -13.90 4.86 -23.62
CA GLY A 219 -12.48 4.96 -23.28
C GLY A 219 -12.01 3.75 -22.48
N GLY A 220 -10.75 3.40 -22.65
CA GLY A 220 -10.15 2.19 -22.11
C GLY A 220 -10.56 0.92 -22.86
N PHE A 221 -10.64 -0.20 -22.14
CA PHE A 221 -11.09 -1.48 -22.70
C PHE A 221 -11.70 -2.38 -21.62
N GLY A 222 -12.36 -3.46 -22.04
CA GLY A 222 -12.99 -4.41 -21.12
C GLY A 222 -13.17 -5.82 -21.70
N PHE A 223 -12.80 -6.84 -20.93
CA PHE A 223 -13.11 -8.24 -21.18
C PHE A 223 -13.04 -9.06 -19.89
N TYR A 224 -13.60 -10.27 -19.91
CA TYR A 224 -13.44 -11.25 -18.83
C TYR A 224 -12.32 -12.22 -19.18
N LEU A 225 -11.47 -12.52 -18.21
CA LEU A 225 -10.29 -13.37 -18.37
C LEU A 225 -10.31 -14.49 -17.34
N SER A 226 -10.47 -15.74 -17.81
CA SER A 226 -10.52 -16.93 -16.95
C SER A 226 -9.27 -17.80 -17.06
N GLY A 227 -8.27 -17.37 -17.85
CA GLY A 227 -7.04 -18.13 -18.12
C GLY A 227 -7.25 -19.31 -19.09
N PRO A 228 -6.22 -20.15 -19.30
CA PRO A 228 -6.31 -21.36 -20.11
C PRO A 228 -7.36 -22.34 -19.55
N PRO A 229 -7.96 -23.23 -20.38
CA PRO A 229 -9.03 -24.13 -19.95
C PRO A 229 -8.71 -24.96 -18.69
N GLU A 230 -7.48 -25.46 -18.57
CA GLU A 230 -7.05 -26.23 -17.39
C GLU A 230 -7.04 -25.39 -16.11
N PHE A 231 -6.55 -24.14 -16.20
CA PHE A 231 -6.56 -23.20 -15.08
C PHE A 231 -7.99 -22.85 -14.69
N GLN A 232 -8.85 -22.54 -15.66
CA GLN A 232 -10.26 -22.25 -15.43
C GLN A 232 -10.99 -23.41 -14.72
N GLN A 233 -10.74 -24.65 -15.14
CA GLN A 233 -11.34 -25.83 -14.52
C GLN A 233 -10.88 -26.03 -13.08
N ARG A 234 -9.60 -25.78 -12.79
CA ARG A 234 -9.09 -25.85 -11.41
C ARG A 234 -9.58 -24.69 -10.55
N LEU A 235 -9.71 -23.50 -11.14
CA LEU A 235 -10.18 -22.31 -10.45
C LEU A 235 -11.62 -22.47 -9.97
N SER A 236 -12.48 -23.14 -10.75
CA SER A 236 -13.89 -23.34 -10.39
C SER A 236 -14.10 -24.21 -9.15
N VAL A 237 -13.10 -24.99 -8.74
CA VAL A 237 -13.14 -25.80 -7.51
C VAL A 237 -12.22 -25.27 -6.41
N ALA A 238 -11.43 -24.24 -6.71
CA ALA A 238 -10.52 -23.62 -5.75
C ALA A 238 -11.28 -22.80 -4.70
N LYS A 239 -10.80 -22.83 -3.45
CA LYS A 239 -11.25 -21.90 -2.41
C LYS A 239 -10.50 -20.58 -2.43
N GLU A 240 -9.26 -20.59 -2.91
CA GLU A 240 -8.37 -19.46 -2.76
C GLU A 240 -7.55 -19.22 -4.03
N ALA A 241 -7.50 -17.96 -4.46
CA ALA A 241 -6.70 -17.56 -5.60
C ALA A 241 -6.17 -16.13 -5.44
N VAL A 242 -5.06 -15.87 -6.13
CA VAL A 242 -4.45 -14.56 -6.29
C VAL A 242 -4.48 -14.20 -7.77
N PHE A 243 -4.91 -12.98 -8.08
CA PHE A 243 -4.78 -12.41 -9.41
C PHE A 243 -3.96 -11.14 -9.33
N SER A 244 -3.05 -10.95 -10.28
CA SER A 244 -2.20 -9.77 -10.34
C SER A 244 -1.98 -9.29 -11.76
N TYR A 245 -1.57 -8.05 -11.87
CA TYR A 245 -1.10 -7.43 -13.11
C TYR A 245 -0.15 -6.30 -12.76
N ARG A 246 0.70 -5.94 -13.72
CA ARG A 246 1.42 -4.67 -13.68
C ARG A 246 0.68 -3.60 -14.44
N MET A 247 0.75 -2.38 -13.95
CA MET A 247 0.17 -1.22 -14.64
C MET A 247 1.08 -0.01 -14.59
N MET A 248 0.93 0.87 -15.57
CA MET A 248 1.58 2.18 -15.65
C MET A 248 0.57 3.19 -16.21
N LEU A 249 0.58 4.41 -15.67
CA LEU A 249 -0.20 5.54 -16.17
C LEU A 249 0.72 6.49 -16.95
N GLU A 250 0.17 7.16 -17.95
CA GLU A 250 0.90 8.18 -18.71
C GLU A 250 1.44 9.27 -17.79
N LYS A 251 2.56 9.88 -18.21
CA LYS A 251 3.08 11.08 -17.53
C LYS A 251 2.01 12.17 -17.54
N ASP A 252 1.97 12.96 -16.46
CA ASP A 252 1.00 14.04 -16.30
C ASP A 252 -0.47 13.58 -16.32
N TRP A 253 -0.73 12.35 -15.85
CA TRP A 253 -2.07 11.79 -15.70
C TRP A 253 -3.00 12.69 -14.86
N GLU A 254 -4.20 12.93 -15.38
CA GLU A 254 -5.26 13.70 -14.75
C GLU A 254 -6.37 12.78 -14.22
N TRP A 255 -6.50 12.76 -12.90
CA TRP A 255 -7.32 11.81 -12.14
C TRP A 255 -8.82 12.03 -12.23
N VAL A 256 -9.23 13.29 -12.46
CA VAL A 256 -10.62 13.76 -12.37
C VAL A 256 -11.23 13.29 -11.04
N LYS A 257 -12.39 12.62 -11.08
CA LYS A 257 -13.08 12.08 -9.91
C LYS A 257 -12.78 10.59 -9.68
N GLY A 258 -12.28 9.90 -10.68
CA GLY A 258 -11.88 8.50 -10.58
C GLY A 258 -12.16 7.65 -11.81
N GLY A 259 -11.84 6.37 -11.68
CA GLY A 259 -12.08 5.37 -12.72
C GLY A 259 -11.83 3.95 -12.24
N LYS A 260 -12.14 2.99 -13.09
CA LYS A 260 -12.11 1.56 -12.78
C LYS A 260 -10.81 0.91 -13.25
N LEU A 261 -10.33 -0.05 -12.47
CA LEU A 261 -9.21 -0.90 -12.81
C LEU A 261 -9.61 -2.38 -12.81
N PRO A 262 -8.82 -3.23 -13.50
CA PRO A 262 -9.01 -4.68 -13.54
C PRO A 262 -9.02 -5.30 -12.14
N GLY A 263 -9.86 -6.32 -11.95
CA GLY A 263 -9.92 -7.04 -10.68
C GLY A 263 -10.68 -8.36 -10.77
N LEU A 264 -10.73 -9.10 -9.66
CA LEU A 264 -11.32 -10.44 -9.60
C LEU A 264 -12.85 -10.40 -9.78
N PHE A 265 -13.39 -11.45 -10.39
CA PHE A 265 -14.82 -11.76 -10.33
C PHE A 265 -15.10 -13.23 -10.07
N GLY A 266 -16.30 -13.50 -9.53
CA GLY A 266 -16.81 -14.83 -9.23
C GLY A 266 -18.33 -14.84 -9.15
N GLY A 267 -18.90 -16.03 -9.00
CA GLY A 267 -20.34 -16.21 -8.87
C GLY A 267 -20.88 -17.50 -9.45
N ILE A 268 -22.20 -17.62 -9.38
CA ILE A 268 -22.98 -18.72 -9.94
C ILE A 268 -23.18 -18.47 -11.43
N ASP A 269 -22.77 -19.44 -12.25
CA ASP A 269 -22.95 -19.46 -13.70
C ASP A 269 -22.80 -18.09 -14.39
N ASP A 270 -23.77 -17.69 -15.21
CA ASP A 270 -23.72 -16.44 -15.97
C ASP A 270 -23.91 -15.19 -15.09
N LEU A 271 -24.43 -15.35 -13.87
CA LEU A 271 -24.63 -14.23 -12.93
C LEU A 271 -23.29 -13.66 -12.46
N ALA A 272 -22.23 -14.46 -12.48
CA ALA A 272 -20.87 -13.99 -12.21
C ALA A 272 -20.48 -12.79 -13.10
N TYR A 273 -20.95 -12.74 -14.36
CA TYR A 273 -20.62 -11.70 -15.33
C TYR A 273 -21.48 -10.44 -15.21
N ALA A 274 -22.43 -10.41 -14.27
CA ALA A 274 -23.36 -9.31 -14.10
C ALA A 274 -23.15 -8.53 -12.79
N CYS A 275 -22.06 -8.80 -12.07
CA CYS A 275 -21.71 -8.12 -10.81
C CYS A 275 -21.09 -6.74 -11.04
N SER A 276 -21.82 -5.85 -11.72
CA SER A 276 -21.35 -4.50 -12.04
C SER A 276 -22.51 -3.52 -12.23
N GLY A 277 -22.20 -2.21 -12.23
CA GLY A 277 -23.21 -1.17 -12.41
C GLY A 277 -24.16 -1.02 -11.21
N GLY A 278 -25.40 -0.64 -11.47
CA GLY A 278 -26.44 -0.41 -10.46
C GLY A 278 -27.33 -1.62 -10.16
N ARG A 279 -26.94 -2.83 -10.58
CA ARG A 279 -27.78 -4.03 -10.41
C ARG A 279 -27.90 -4.39 -8.92
N LYS A 280 -29.13 -4.51 -8.43
CA LYS A 280 -29.42 -4.95 -7.05
C LYS A 280 -29.88 -6.40 -6.96
N ASP A 281 -30.48 -6.92 -8.03
CA ASP A 281 -30.99 -8.29 -8.07
C ASP A 281 -29.85 -9.32 -8.11
N ASP A 282 -30.00 -10.43 -7.40
CA ASP A 282 -29.06 -11.56 -7.32
C ASP A 282 -27.62 -11.20 -6.92
N ARG A 283 -27.44 -10.07 -6.23
CA ARG A 283 -26.12 -9.64 -5.73
C ARG A 283 -25.48 -10.63 -4.75
N CYS A 284 -26.29 -11.51 -4.15
CA CYS A 284 -25.78 -12.62 -3.33
C CYS A 284 -25.15 -13.76 -4.15
N GLN A 285 -25.33 -13.77 -5.47
CA GLN A 285 -24.89 -14.84 -6.36
C GLN A 285 -23.62 -14.49 -7.16
N CYS A 286 -23.03 -13.31 -6.94
CA CYS A 286 -21.83 -12.89 -7.63
C CYS A 286 -20.89 -12.07 -6.73
N ILE A 287 -19.61 -12.04 -7.10
CA ILE A 287 -18.56 -11.29 -6.41
C ILE A 287 -17.80 -10.48 -7.46
N GLY A 288 -17.56 -9.20 -7.20
CA GLY A 288 -16.71 -8.35 -8.03
C GLY A 288 -15.79 -7.49 -7.18
N LEU A 289 -14.48 -7.60 -7.38
CA LEU A 289 -13.46 -6.93 -6.58
C LEU A 289 -12.54 -6.11 -7.49
N ARG A 290 -12.95 -4.90 -7.82
CA ARG A 290 -12.22 -4.05 -8.76
C ARG A 290 -11.66 -2.84 -8.05
N PRO A 291 -10.34 -2.59 -8.10
CA PRO A 291 -9.79 -1.34 -7.64
C PRO A 291 -10.38 -0.14 -8.41
N MET A 292 -10.39 1.01 -7.76
CA MET A 292 -10.63 2.30 -8.39
C MET A 292 -9.52 3.27 -8.04
N TRP A 293 -9.19 4.16 -8.97
CA TRP A 293 -8.59 5.43 -8.61
C TRP A 293 -9.69 6.46 -8.34
N ARG A 294 -9.36 7.43 -7.49
CA ARG A 294 -10.11 8.64 -7.21
C ARG A 294 -9.25 9.86 -7.55
N ALA A 295 -9.78 11.05 -7.28
CA ALA A 295 -9.02 12.29 -7.38
C ALA A 295 -7.65 12.17 -6.67
N ASN A 296 -6.63 12.80 -7.26
CA ASN A 296 -5.25 12.83 -6.74
C ASN A 296 -4.60 11.45 -6.53
N GLY A 297 -5.03 10.44 -7.29
CA GLY A 297 -4.45 9.09 -7.25
C GLY A 297 -4.87 8.24 -6.08
N VAL A 298 -5.78 8.72 -5.23
CA VAL A 298 -6.29 7.97 -4.09
C VAL A 298 -6.90 6.65 -4.57
N GLY A 299 -6.40 5.53 -4.06
CA GLY A 299 -6.90 4.20 -4.40
C GLY A 299 -7.98 3.72 -3.44
N GLU A 300 -8.88 2.88 -3.92
CA GLU A 300 -9.83 2.12 -3.11
C GLU A 300 -10.06 0.73 -3.72
N LEU A 301 -10.49 -0.22 -2.91
CA LEU A 301 -11.10 -1.44 -3.42
C LEU A 301 -12.61 -1.20 -3.57
N TYR A 302 -13.13 -1.36 -4.79
CA TYR A 302 -14.56 -1.23 -5.04
C TYR A 302 -15.22 -2.59 -5.19
N THR A 303 -16.10 -2.91 -4.24
CA THR A 303 -16.60 -4.27 -4.06
C THR A 303 -18.07 -4.41 -4.42
N TYR A 304 -18.40 -5.55 -5.01
CA TYR A 304 -19.73 -6.08 -5.16
C TYR A 304 -19.74 -7.39 -4.38
N LEU A 305 -20.10 -7.32 -3.10
CA LEU A 305 -20.28 -8.49 -2.24
C LEU A 305 -21.78 -8.77 -2.04
N PRO A 306 -22.15 -9.99 -1.60
CA PRO A 306 -23.48 -10.24 -1.07
C PRO A 306 -23.86 -9.20 -0.01
N LEU A 307 -25.05 -8.60 -0.16
CA LEU A 307 -25.56 -7.58 0.76
C LEU A 307 -26.07 -8.26 2.04
N ASN A 308 -25.28 -8.17 3.10
CA ASN A 308 -25.63 -8.63 4.44
C ASN A 308 -24.85 -7.83 5.50
N ASP A 309 -25.36 -7.83 6.74
CA ASP A 309 -24.81 -7.04 7.84
C ASP A 309 -23.36 -7.42 8.19
N THR A 310 -23.00 -8.70 8.09
CA THR A 310 -21.61 -9.14 8.32
C THR A 310 -20.66 -8.47 7.33
N ASN A 311 -20.94 -8.58 6.03
CA ASN A 311 -20.11 -8.01 4.97
C ASN A 311 -20.05 -6.48 5.06
N ALA A 312 -21.18 -5.82 5.34
CA ALA A 312 -21.19 -4.37 5.54
C ALA A 312 -20.30 -3.97 6.73
N THR A 313 -20.46 -4.65 7.86
CA THR A 313 -19.68 -4.42 9.09
C THR A 313 -18.18 -4.59 8.87
N GLN A 314 -17.75 -5.68 8.22
CA GLN A 314 -16.32 -5.92 8.00
C GLN A 314 -15.69 -4.92 7.03
N GLN A 315 -16.39 -4.58 5.94
CA GLN A 315 -15.88 -3.60 4.98
C GLN A 315 -15.79 -2.20 5.59
N LEU A 316 -16.77 -1.79 6.42
CA LEU A 316 -16.77 -0.48 7.08
C LEU A 316 -15.64 -0.30 8.10
N LYS A 317 -15.07 -1.39 8.64
CA LYS A 317 -13.91 -1.33 9.54
C LYS A 317 -12.61 -1.00 8.82
N VAL A 318 -12.55 -1.18 7.50
CA VAL A 318 -11.32 -0.99 6.74
C VAL A 318 -10.97 0.50 6.68
N PRO A 319 -9.83 0.93 7.26
CA PRO A 319 -9.38 2.32 7.20
C PRO A 319 -8.80 2.65 5.81
N PRO A 320 -8.56 3.94 5.50
CA PRO A 320 -8.92 5.10 6.31
C PRO A 320 -10.36 5.56 6.09
N LEU A 321 -11.00 5.13 5.00
CA LEU A 321 -12.39 5.45 4.70
C LEU A 321 -13.07 4.32 3.92
N SER A 322 -14.10 3.73 4.52
CA SER A 322 -15.02 2.84 3.83
C SER A 322 -16.42 3.44 3.81
N VAL A 323 -17.08 3.37 2.66
CA VAL A 323 -18.39 3.98 2.43
C VAL A 323 -19.31 2.94 1.81
N GLU A 324 -20.40 2.68 2.52
CA GLU A 324 -21.50 1.86 2.03
C GLU A 324 -22.23 2.54 0.88
N ASN A 325 -22.61 1.73 -0.11
CA ASN A 325 -23.48 2.18 -1.18
C ASN A 325 -24.43 1.05 -1.58
N ASN A 326 -25.73 1.28 -1.37
CA ASN A 326 -26.77 0.30 -1.63
C ASN A 326 -27.18 0.24 -3.11
N ASP A 327 -26.83 1.25 -3.90
CA ASP A 327 -27.16 1.34 -5.33
C ASP A 327 -26.05 0.77 -6.21
N TYR A 328 -24.80 0.88 -5.76
CA TYR A 328 -23.62 0.51 -6.51
C TYR A 328 -22.70 -0.43 -5.71
N GLY A 329 -21.39 -0.28 -5.85
CA GLY A 329 -20.43 -1.06 -5.09
C GLY A 329 -19.98 -0.30 -3.84
N PHE A 330 -19.51 -1.05 -2.85
CA PHE A 330 -18.92 -0.50 -1.65
C PHE A 330 -17.57 0.13 -1.98
N SER A 331 -17.29 1.30 -1.42
CA SER A 331 -15.95 1.88 -1.42
C SER A 331 -15.23 1.37 -0.19
N VAL A 332 -14.17 0.58 -0.35
CA VAL A 332 -13.46 -0.04 0.79
C VAL A 332 -12.02 0.47 0.86
N GLY A 333 -11.62 0.97 2.03
CA GLY A 333 -10.26 1.44 2.28
C GLY A 333 -9.80 2.55 1.34
N ARG A 334 -10.68 3.49 0.97
CA ARG A 334 -10.34 4.63 0.12
C ARG A 334 -9.24 5.45 0.80
N GLY A 335 -8.09 5.56 0.14
CA GLY A 335 -6.92 6.23 0.69
C GLY A 335 -5.93 5.29 1.38
N ALA A 336 -6.17 3.98 1.40
CA ALA A 336 -5.21 3.01 1.94
C ALA A 336 -3.96 2.87 1.06
N PHE A 337 -4.04 3.27 -0.21
CA PHE A 337 -2.93 3.32 -1.16
C PHE A 337 -3.13 4.45 -2.17
N ASN A 338 -2.08 4.78 -2.93
CA ASN A 338 -2.12 5.84 -3.93
C ASN A 338 -1.43 5.41 -5.24
N PHE A 339 -2.04 5.74 -6.37
CA PHE A 339 -1.57 5.41 -7.71
C PHE A 339 -0.62 6.45 -8.32
N LYS A 340 -0.26 7.52 -7.61
CA LYS A 340 0.74 8.50 -8.07
C LYS A 340 2.05 7.83 -8.47
N GLN A 341 2.46 6.78 -7.76
CA GLN A 341 3.66 6.01 -8.12
C GLN A 341 3.55 5.29 -9.47
N ALA A 342 2.33 5.02 -9.96
CA ALA A 342 2.10 4.43 -11.28
C ALA A 342 2.27 5.44 -12.43
N VAL A 343 2.34 6.75 -12.15
CA VAL A 343 2.54 7.78 -13.17
C VAL A 343 3.96 7.69 -13.70
N GLY A 344 4.10 7.23 -14.94
CA GLY A 344 5.39 7.01 -15.59
C GLY A 344 6.22 5.84 -15.06
N ASN A 345 5.70 5.05 -14.10
CA ASN A 345 6.37 3.85 -13.59
C ASN A 345 5.43 2.65 -13.53
N TRP A 346 6.01 1.47 -13.72
CA TRP A 346 5.30 0.21 -13.55
C TRP A 346 5.14 -0.12 -12.06
N ILE A 347 3.90 -0.37 -11.66
CA ILE A 347 3.55 -0.90 -10.33
C ILE A 347 2.89 -2.26 -10.48
N THR A 348 2.89 -3.05 -9.42
CA THR A 348 2.15 -4.33 -9.35
C THR A 348 0.91 -4.18 -8.48
N VAL A 349 -0.23 -4.59 -8.99
CA VAL A 349 -1.49 -4.72 -8.25
C VAL A 349 -1.82 -6.19 -8.11
N ALA A 350 -2.08 -6.66 -6.89
CA ALA A 350 -2.50 -8.04 -6.64
C ALA A 350 -3.70 -8.09 -5.69
N THR A 351 -4.61 -9.01 -5.96
CA THR A 351 -5.79 -9.26 -5.11
C THR A 351 -5.88 -10.75 -4.83
N ARG A 352 -5.90 -11.14 -3.55
CA ARG A 352 -6.20 -12.49 -3.06
C ARG A 352 -7.63 -12.53 -2.59
N VAL A 353 -8.29 -13.65 -2.87
CA VAL A 353 -9.59 -13.98 -2.32
C VAL A 353 -9.57 -15.39 -1.81
N ARG A 354 -10.07 -15.58 -0.60
CA ARG A 354 -10.43 -16.87 -0.03
C ARG A 354 -11.94 -16.91 0.19
N LEU A 355 -12.62 -17.78 -0.53
CA LEU A 355 -14.05 -18.01 -0.35
C LEU A 355 -14.32 -18.62 1.02
N ASN A 356 -15.41 -18.19 1.65
CA ASN A 356 -15.86 -18.73 2.91
C ASN A 356 -16.41 -20.16 2.77
N ASP A 357 -16.42 -20.87 3.88
CA ASP A 357 -17.17 -22.11 4.05
C ASP A 357 -18.68 -21.81 4.08
N ILE A 358 -19.48 -22.70 3.50
CA ILE A 358 -20.93 -22.48 3.43
C ILE A 358 -21.51 -22.43 4.84
N GLY A 359 -22.19 -21.32 5.16
CA GLY A 359 -22.77 -21.07 6.48
C GLY A 359 -21.79 -20.55 7.54
N VAL A 360 -20.54 -20.25 7.17
CA VAL A 360 -19.52 -19.68 8.07
C VAL A 360 -18.95 -18.41 7.44
N ASP A 361 -18.81 -17.37 8.25
CA ASP A 361 -18.29 -16.06 7.81
C ASP A 361 -16.77 -16.04 7.98
N ASN A 362 -16.04 -16.85 7.22
CA ASN A 362 -14.56 -16.96 7.29
C ASN A 362 -13.87 -16.66 5.95
N GLY A 363 -14.54 -15.91 5.08
CA GLY A 363 -13.97 -15.45 3.82
C GLY A 363 -12.99 -14.30 4.02
N GLU A 364 -12.03 -14.19 3.10
CA GLU A 364 -10.97 -13.20 3.20
C GLU A 364 -10.72 -12.52 1.85
N ILE A 365 -10.37 -11.24 1.90
CA ILE A 365 -9.90 -10.46 0.75
C ILE A 365 -8.64 -9.72 1.18
N GLU A 366 -7.61 -9.74 0.33
CA GLU A 366 -6.40 -8.97 0.57
C GLU A 366 -5.89 -8.34 -0.72
N VAL A 367 -5.42 -7.10 -0.65
CA VAL A 367 -4.91 -6.33 -1.79
C VAL A 367 -3.49 -5.89 -1.50
N TRP A 368 -2.60 -6.07 -2.48
CA TRP A 368 -1.23 -5.58 -2.45
C TRP A 368 -0.96 -4.59 -3.57
N ILE A 369 -0.16 -3.58 -3.25
CA ILE A 369 0.46 -2.67 -4.20
C ILE A 369 1.98 -2.78 -4.02
N ASP A 370 2.69 -3.15 -5.08
CA ASP A 370 4.15 -3.40 -5.06
C ASP A 370 4.60 -4.31 -3.91
N GLY A 371 3.82 -5.37 -3.65
CA GLY A 371 4.08 -6.35 -2.60
C GLY A 371 3.74 -5.89 -1.18
N CYS A 372 3.32 -4.64 -0.97
CA CYS A 372 2.85 -4.15 0.31
C CYS A 372 1.36 -4.45 0.48
N SER A 373 0.95 -5.15 1.55
CA SER A 373 -0.47 -5.39 1.85
C SER A 373 -1.10 -4.06 2.29
N VAL A 374 -2.10 -3.59 1.54
CA VAL A 374 -2.73 -2.27 1.74
C VAL A 374 -4.18 -2.37 2.20
N ILE A 375 -4.87 -3.47 1.89
CA ILE A 375 -6.22 -3.76 2.38
C ILE A 375 -6.25 -5.23 2.76
N SER A 376 -6.75 -5.53 3.95
CA SER A 376 -7.01 -6.89 4.42
C SER A 376 -8.37 -6.91 5.12
N ILE A 377 -9.22 -7.84 4.71
CA ILE A 377 -10.57 -8.01 5.24
C ILE A 377 -10.77 -9.49 5.52
N ASP A 378 -11.14 -9.83 6.74
CA ASP A 378 -11.50 -11.17 7.16
C ASP A 378 -12.97 -11.22 7.60
N GLY A 379 -13.43 -12.43 7.92
CA GLY A 379 -14.75 -12.60 8.49
C GLY A 379 -15.90 -12.37 7.51
N LEU A 380 -15.68 -12.57 6.20
CA LEU A 380 -16.66 -12.27 5.16
C LEU A 380 -17.53 -13.47 4.79
N ALA A 381 -18.79 -13.19 4.45
CA ALA A 381 -19.73 -14.11 3.81
C ALA A 381 -19.76 -13.85 2.30
N LEU A 382 -18.74 -14.34 1.59
CA LEU A 382 -18.58 -14.14 0.13
C LEU A 382 -19.54 -15.00 -0.70
N ARG A 383 -20.00 -16.14 -0.16
CA ARG A 383 -20.96 -17.03 -0.81
C ARG A 383 -21.84 -17.75 0.22
N SER A 384 -23.05 -18.08 -0.22
CA SER A 384 -24.01 -18.94 0.50
C SER A 384 -24.24 -20.29 -0.17
N SER A 385 -23.72 -20.50 -1.38
CA SER A 385 -23.84 -21.75 -2.13
C SER A 385 -22.49 -22.18 -2.70
N ALA A 386 -22.23 -23.49 -2.70
CA ALA A 386 -21.04 -24.08 -3.31
C ALA A 386 -20.99 -23.88 -4.84
N ALA A 387 -22.12 -23.57 -5.48
CA ALA A 387 -22.18 -23.20 -6.88
C ALA A 387 -21.55 -21.83 -7.19
N SER A 388 -21.37 -20.98 -6.17
CA SER A 388 -20.66 -19.70 -6.31
C SER A 388 -19.15 -19.94 -6.18
N VAL A 389 -18.44 -19.72 -7.28
CA VAL A 389 -17.02 -20.07 -7.44
C VAL A 389 -16.23 -18.89 -8.01
N LEU A 390 -14.91 -18.94 -7.86
CA LEU A 390 -14.02 -17.97 -8.52
C LEU A 390 -14.06 -18.21 -10.04
N ARG A 391 -14.10 -17.13 -10.83
CA ARG A 391 -14.21 -17.23 -12.30
C ARG A 391 -13.02 -16.65 -13.04
N GLY A 392 -12.39 -15.61 -12.50
CA GLY A 392 -11.18 -15.02 -13.08
C GLY A 392 -11.08 -13.52 -12.81
N MET A 393 -10.62 -12.77 -13.80
CA MET A 393 -10.53 -11.30 -13.76
C MET A 393 -11.56 -10.65 -14.68
N HIS A 394 -12.30 -9.69 -14.16
CA HIS A 394 -12.99 -8.69 -14.95
C HIS A 394 -11.98 -7.61 -15.29
N PHE A 395 -11.31 -7.79 -16.44
CA PHE A 395 -10.25 -6.91 -16.91
C PHE A 395 -10.86 -5.73 -17.66
N GLN A 396 -11.31 -4.73 -16.91
CA GLN A 396 -11.99 -3.56 -17.45
C GLN A 396 -11.50 -2.28 -16.80
N THR A 397 -11.22 -1.28 -17.64
CA THR A 397 -10.73 0.01 -17.19
C THR A 397 -11.34 1.15 -18.01
N PHE A 398 -11.74 2.23 -17.32
CA PHE A 398 -12.42 3.39 -17.89
C PHE A 398 -12.53 4.52 -16.84
N PHE A 399 -12.77 5.76 -17.29
CA PHE A 399 -13.05 6.90 -16.42
C PHE A 399 -14.48 6.84 -15.86
N GLY A 400 -14.63 6.89 -14.54
CA GLY A 400 -15.71 6.09 -13.94
C GLY A 400 -16.77 6.89 -13.22
N GLY A 401 -17.86 7.21 -13.90
CA GLY A 401 -19.12 7.66 -13.32
C GLY A 401 -20.21 7.63 -14.40
N SER A 402 -21.27 8.38 -14.21
CA SER A 402 -22.36 8.51 -15.20
C SER A 402 -22.56 9.93 -15.74
N SER A 403 -21.76 10.90 -15.27
CA SER A 403 -21.87 12.31 -15.62
C SER A 403 -20.56 12.87 -16.20
N THR A 404 -20.64 13.98 -16.94
CA THR A 404 -19.53 14.58 -17.69
C THR A 404 -18.37 15.06 -16.84
N ASP A 405 -18.60 15.32 -15.56
CA ASP A 405 -17.58 15.67 -14.56
C ASP A 405 -16.70 14.47 -14.14
N TRP A 406 -16.94 13.28 -14.68
CA TRP A 406 -16.05 12.11 -14.58
C TRP A 406 -15.23 11.88 -15.83
N ALA A 407 -15.48 12.64 -16.90
CA ALA A 407 -14.86 12.40 -18.19
C ALA A 407 -13.35 12.66 -18.16
N SER A 408 -12.59 11.88 -18.94
CA SER A 408 -11.18 12.19 -19.18
C SER A 408 -11.05 13.62 -19.74
N PRO A 409 -10.21 14.49 -19.15
CA PRO A 409 -10.14 15.90 -19.52
C PRO A 409 -9.26 16.13 -20.75
N LYS A 410 -8.56 15.08 -21.18
CA LYS A 410 -7.70 15.03 -22.37
C LYS A 410 -7.58 13.59 -22.84
N ASP A 411 -6.93 13.39 -23.97
CA ASP A 411 -6.47 12.07 -24.40
C ASP A 411 -5.42 11.55 -23.41
N GLN A 412 -5.65 10.37 -22.83
CA GLN A 412 -4.76 9.77 -21.84
C GLN A 412 -4.53 8.29 -22.11
N ARG A 413 -3.39 7.76 -21.66
CA ARG A 413 -3.03 6.34 -21.81
C ARG A 413 -2.69 5.67 -20.49
N ALA A 414 -3.03 4.39 -20.41
CA ALA A 414 -2.51 3.48 -19.38
C ALA A 414 -2.04 2.19 -20.04
N TRP A 415 -1.06 1.54 -19.46
CA TRP A 415 -0.52 0.27 -19.95
C TRP A 415 -0.66 -0.80 -18.89
N PHE A 416 -1.01 -2.01 -19.31
CA PHE A 416 -1.19 -3.16 -18.45
C PHE A 416 -0.39 -4.36 -18.97
N ALA A 417 0.28 -5.08 -18.09
CA ALA A 417 1.13 -6.21 -18.48
C ALA A 417 1.23 -7.27 -17.39
N ASP A 418 1.87 -8.40 -17.71
CA ASP A 418 2.18 -9.51 -16.80
C ASP A 418 0.99 -9.97 -15.95
N VAL A 419 -0.16 -10.09 -16.62
CA VAL A 419 -1.39 -10.55 -16.00
C VAL A 419 -1.22 -12.00 -15.57
N THR A 420 -1.41 -12.26 -14.28
CA THR A 420 -1.16 -13.55 -13.65
C THR A 420 -2.35 -13.98 -12.80
N GLY A 421 -2.62 -15.28 -12.79
CA GLY A 421 -3.56 -15.91 -11.87
C GLY A 421 -2.90 -17.14 -11.22
N ALA A 422 -3.03 -17.27 -9.91
CA ALA A 422 -2.49 -18.39 -9.14
C ALA A 422 -3.56 -18.94 -8.20
N ILE A 423 -3.68 -20.27 -8.14
CA ILE A 423 -4.53 -20.97 -7.16
C ILE A 423 -3.67 -21.30 -5.95
N ILE A 424 -4.14 -20.95 -4.76
CA ILE A 424 -3.45 -21.24 -3.50
C ILE A 424 -4.06 -22.51 -2.91
N ALA A 425 -3.20 -23.51 -2.66
CA ALA A 425 -3.59 -24.86 -2.24
C ALA A 425 -3.63 -25.02 -0.73
#